data_AF-A0A1I4I4S3-F1
#
_entry.id   AF-A0A1I4I4S3-F1
#
_cell.length_a   1.000
_cell.length_b   1.000
_cell.length_c   1.000
_cell.angle_alpha   90.00
_cell.angle_beta   90.00
_cell.angle_gamma   90.00
#
_symmetry.space_group_name_H-M   'P 1'
#
loop_
_entity.id
_entity.type
_entity.pdbx_description
1 polymer ?
#
loop_
_entity_poly.entity_id
_entity_poly.type
_entity_poly.pdbx_seq_one_letter_code
_entity_poly.pdbx_strand_id
1 'polypeptide(L)'
;MADEAGSTAPASDAFQALGSESRMAVLRSLADDEPKTFSELFDASSEDTTAGFAYHLRQLTGLFVQKRDDERYELTYAGRAVVRAIPSGTYTESVDREDIGLDDDCPFCGETALAATVEDNVTRVFCRDCDSPVLRLSFPPSGYRGRDEADLAAAFDAHHRHRIEAFGDGVCPECGGVVTARLRPVEPVESDDEASTDEDHVPIQAAFDCETCGSSLRCPVSLTVLSHPAVVAFYHDHGVDITSRPLWNVGSEWRERRISRDPWCLGIRTRLDDEELHLYVARDGRVVDARRQSVTDRETESEETNDASEDGTTVDGAAA
;
A
#
# COMPACT_ATOMS: atom_id res chain seq x y z
N MET A 1 34.89 -19.28 -3.98
CA MET A 1 33.74 -18.36 -4.07
C MET A 1 33.92 -17.62 -5.37
N ALA A 2 33.27 -18.13 -6.41
CA ALA A 2 33.37 -17.56 -7.75
C ALA A 2 32.48 -16.33 -7.81
N ASP A 3 33.04 -15.28 -8.40
CA ASP A 3 32.41 -14.00 -8.70
C ASP A 3 31.34 -14.26 -9.77
N GLU A 4 30.09 -14.51 -9.37
CA GLU A 4 28.93 -14.50 -10.27
C GLU A 4 28.57 -13.05 -10.59
N ALA A 5 29.45 -12.37 -11.31
CA ALA A 5 29.14 -11.10 -11.95
C ALA A 5 28.12 -11.39 -13.06
N GLY A 6 26.83 -11.37 -12.70
CA GLY A 6 25.74 -11.31 -13.66
C GLY A 6 26.02 -10.18 -14.66
N SER A 7 25.81 -10.44 -15.94
CA SER A 7 26.04 -9.47 -17.01
C SER A 7 25.23 -8.19 -16.77
N THR A 8 25.84 -7.16 -16.19
CA THR A 8 25.23 -5.85 -16.01
C THR A 8 25.46 -5.01 -17.25
N ALA A 9 24.47 -4.97 -18.14
CA ALA A 9 24.43 -3.95 -19.19
C ALA A 9 24.11 -2.59 -18.55
N PRO A 10 24.66 -1.47 -19.06
CA PRO A 10 24.20 -0.13 -18.68
C PRO A 10 22.69 0.01 -18.89
N ALA A 11 22.01 0.73 -18.01
CA ALA A 11 20.56 0.95 -18.13
C ALA A 11 20.19 1.60 -19.48
N SER A 12 21.00 2.54 -19.97
CA SER A 12 20.82 3.18 -21.28
C SER A 12 20.74 2.16 -22.42
N ASP A 13 21.61 1.16 -22.39
CA ASP A 13 21.73 0.16 -23.45
C ASP A 13 20.52 -0.78 -23.42
N ALA A 14 20.07 -1.14 -22.21
CA ALA A 14 18.86 -1.91 -21.99
C ALA A 14 17.62 -1.18 -22.55
N PHE A 15 17.44 0.10 -22.23
CA PHE A 15 16.32 0.89 -22.77
C PHE A 15 16.45 1.15 -24.27
N GLN A 16 17.65 1.37 -24.79
CA GLN A 16 17.89 1.54 -26.22
C GLN A 16 17.51 0.27 -27.00
N ALA A 17 17.78 -0.91 -26.45
CA ALA A 17 17.34 -2.18 -27.01
C ALA A 17 15.80 -2.33 -27.04
N LEU A 18 15.04 -1.58 -26.24
CA LEU A 18 13.57 -1.60 -26.27
C LEU A 18 12.97 -0.55 -27.21
N GLY A 19 13.71 0.51 -27.56
CA GLY A 19 13.26 1.60 -28.43
C GLY A 19 13.10 1.26 -29.91
N SER A 20 12.44 0.15 -30.26
CA SER A 20 12.16 -0.27 -31.65
C SER A 20 10.91 -1.13 -31.71
N GLU A 21 9.95 -0.75 -32.55
CA GLU A 21 8.70 -1.48 -32.78
C GLU A 21 8.92 -2.95 -33.15
N SER A 22 9.88 -3.24 -34.03
CA SER A 22 10.22 -4.61 -34.42
C SER A 22 10.71 -5.45 -33.24
N ARG A 23 11.51 -4.86 -32.34
CA ARG A 23 11.96 -5.55 -31.12
C ARG A 23 10.82 -5.75 -30.13
N MET A 24 9.92 -4.79 -30.01
CA MET A 24 8.72 -4.93 -29.19
C MET A 24 7.75 -5.98 -29.73
N ALA A 25 7.63 -6.12 -31.04
CA ALA A 25 6.84 -7.17 -31.68
C ALA A 25 7.41 -8.56 -31.37
N VAL A 26 8.75 -8.72 -31.43
CA VAL A 26 9.42 -9.97 -31.04
C VAL A 26 9.12 -10.33 -29.59
N LEU A 27 9.31 -9.41 -28.66
CA LEU A 27 9.05 -9.67 -27.23
C LEU A 27 7.58 -10.04 -26.99
N ARG A 28 6.63 -9.32 -27.60
CA ARG A 28 5.19 -9.64 -27.51
C ARG A 28 4.84 -10.99 -28.11
N SER A 29 5.50 -11.40 -29.19
CA SER A 29 5.25 -12.71 -29.81
C SER A 29 5.66 -13.87 -28.89
N LEU A 30 6.52 -13.64 -27.90
CA LEU A 30 6.96 -14.62 -26.90
C LEU A 30 6.17 -14.53 -25.58
N ALA A 31 5.12 -13.71 -25.51
CA ALA A 31 4.37 -13.44 -24.27
C ALA A 31 3.54 -14.64 -23.76
N ASP A 32 3.24 -15.60 -24.63
CA ASP A 32 2.49 -16.82 -24.34
C ASP A 32 3.36 -17.90 -23.64
N ASP A 33 4.61 -17.56 -23.30
CA ASP A 33 5.63 -18.45 -22.72
C ASP A 33 5.90 -19.72 -23.58
N GLU A 34 5.54 -19.71 -24.86
CA GLU A 34 5.89 -20.76 -25.81
C GLU A 34 7.21 -20.41 -26.52
N PRO A 35 8.27 -21.25 -26.41
CA PRO A 35 9.53 -20.97 -27.10
C PRO A 35 9.39 -21.06 -28.62
N LYS A 36 9.85 -20.04 -29.34
CA LYS A 36 9.67 -19.91 -30.80
C LYS A 36 10.99 -20.00 -31.55
N THR A 37 10.97 -20.62 -32.72
CA THR A 37 12.11 -20.67 -33.65
C THR A 37 12.37 -19.30 -34.26
N PHE A 38 13.55 -19.13 -34.89
CA PHE A 38 13.88 -17.90 -35.62
C PHE A 38 12.83 -17.57 -36.70
N SER A 39 12.37 -18.57 -37.45
CA SER A 39 11.39 -18.38 -38.52
C SER A 39 10.04 -17.92 -37.99
N GLU A 40 9.55 -18.52 -36.90
CA GLU A 40 8.29 -18.09 -36.27
C GLU A 40 8.35 -16.65 -35.75
N LEU A 41 9.50 -16.25 -35.18
CA LEU A 41 9.70 -14.86 -34.74
C LEU A 41 9.85 -13.88 -35.91
N PHE A 42 10.47 -14.31 -37.01
CA PHE A 42 10.59 -13.52 -38.23
C PHE A 42 9.20 -13.27 -38.85
N ASP A 43 8.39 -14.32 -38.97
CA ASP A 43 7.03 -14.26 -39.50
C ASP A 43 6.10 -13.36 -38.65
N ALA A 44 6.35 -13.27 -37.35
CA ALA A 44 5.63 -12.38 -36.43
C ALA A 44 6.15 -10.93 -36.44
N SER A 45 7.30 -10.67 -37.08
CA SER A 45 7.91 -9.35 -37.14
C SER A 45 7.44 -8.55 -38.35
N SER A 46 7.62 -7.23 -38.32
CA SER A 46 7.39 -6.34 -39.46
C SER A 46 8.62 -6.18 -40.36
N GLU A 47 9.64 -7.03 -40.22
CA GLU A 47 10.91 -6.89 -40.94
C GLU A 47 10.84 -7.54 -42.33
N ASP A 48 11.31 -6.81 -43.34
CA ASP A 48 11.29 -7.30 -44.73
C ASP A 48 12.40 -8.33 -45.02
N THR A 49 13.47 -8.34 -44.21
CA THR A 49 14.65 -9.16 -44.46
C THR A 49 15.09 -9.94 -43.23
N THR A 50 15.53 -11.17 -43.45
CA THR A 50 16.09 -12.02 -42.39
C THR A 50 17.35 -11.43 -41.76
N ALA A 51 18.15 -10.67 -42.54
CA ALA A 51 19.35 -9.99 -42.03
C ALA A 51 19.01 -8.84 -41.07
N GLY A 52 18.01 -8.02 -41.42
CA GLY A 52 17.49 -6.96 -40.56
C GLY A 52 16.88 -7.53 -39.29
N PHE A 53 16.02 -8.54 -39.42
CA PHE A 53 15.44 -9.23 -38.27
C PHE A 53 16.49 -9.86 -37.35
N ALA A 54 17.50 -10.53 -37.90
CA ALA A 54 18.59 -11.09 -37.12
C ALA A 54 19.37 -10.01 -36.34
N TYR A 55 19.48 -8.79 -36.86
CA TYR A 55 20.02 -7.67 -36.11
C TYR A 55 19.14 -7.32 -34.90
N HIS A 56 17.83 -7.14 -35.09
CA HIS A 56 16.89 -6.86 -33.99
C HIS A 56 16.90 -7.94 -32.91
N LEU A 57 16.87 -9.22 -33.30
CA LEU A 57 16.91 -10.34 -32.36
C LEU A 57 18.22 -10.38 -31.57
N ARG A 58 19.37 -10.10 -32.22
CA ARG A 58 20.66 -10.01 -31.52
C ARG A 58 20.70 -8.91 -30.46
N GLN A 59 20.04 -7.76 -30.69
CA GLN A 59 19.98 -6.69 -29.69
C GLN A 59 19.18 -7.08 -28.44
N LEU A 60 18.26 -8.03 -28.55
CA LEU A 60 17.45 -8.53 -27.43
C LEU A 60 18.07 -9.74 -26.72
N THR A 61 18.88 -10.51 -27.45
CA THR A 61 19.44 -11.78 -26.97
C THR A 61 20.44 -11.54 -25.84
N GLY A 62 20.36 -12.33 -24.78
CA GLY A 62 21.16 -12.22 -23.56
C GLY A 62 20.36 -11.58 -22.42
N LEU A 63 19.90 -10.33 -22.60
CA LEU A 63 19.21 -9.61 -21.53
C LEU A 63 17.70 -9.89 -21.50
N PHE A 64 17.01 -9.80 -22.63
CA PHE A 64 15.55 -9.91 -22.69
C PHE A 64 15.07 -11.26 -23.27
N VAL A 65 15.86 -11.86 -24.13
CA VAL A 65 15.57 -13.13 -24.79
C VAL A 65 16.76 -14.06 -24.61
N GLN A 66 16.52 -15.36 -24.38
CA GLN A 66 17.56 -16.37 -24.41
C GLN A 66 17.30 -17.38 -25.52
N LYS A 67 18.36 -17.84 -26.20
CA LYS A 67 18.31 -18.95 -27.16
C LYS A 67 18.60 -20.25 -26.39
N ARG A 68 17.71 -21.22 -26.53
CA ARG A 68 17.82 -22.57 -25.98
C ARG A 68 18.67 -23.48 -26.88
N ASP A 69 19.01 -24.66 -26.37
CA ASP A 69 19.80 -25.66 -27.08
C ASP A 69 19.08 -26.23 -28.32
N ASP A 70 17.74 -26.21 -28.33
CA ASP A 70 16.89 -26.65 -29.44
C ASP A 70 16.64 -25.55 -30.50
N GLU A 71 17.43 -24.48 -30.45
CA GLU A 71 17.36 -23.32 -31.33
C GLU A 71 16.06 -22.50 -31.24
N ARG A 72 15.30 -22.66 -30.16
CA ARG A 72 14.15 -21.81 -29.84
C ARG A 72 14.54 -20.67 -28.91
N TYR A 73 13.75 -19.62 -28.96
CA TYR A 73 13.93 -18.39 -28.20
C TYR A 73 12.79 -18.26 -27.19
N GLU A 74 13.13 -17.84 -25.98
CA GLU A 74 12.16 -17.58 -24.91
C GLU A 74 12.55 -16.31 -24.14
N LEU A 75 11.58 -15.71 -23.45
CA LEU A 75 11.85 -14.53 -22.62
C LEU A 75 12.71 -14.90 -21.41
N THR A 76 13.64 -14.01 -21.07
CA THR A 76 14.26 -13.99 -19.74
C THR A 76 13.30 -13.39 -18.72
N TYR A 77 13.72 -13.29 -17.45
CA TYR A 77 12.96 -12.53 -16.45
C TYR A 77 12.73 -11.07 -16.87
N ALA A 78 13.77 -10.39 -17.37
CA ALA A 78 13.66 -9.01 -17.83
C ALA A 78 12.73 -8.87 -19.04
N GLY A 79 12.80 -9.82 -19.99
CA GLY A 79 11.86 -9.88 -21.11
C GLY A 79 10.41 -10.01 -20.67
N ARG A 80 10.12 -10.92 -19.72
CA ARG A 80 8.78 -11.08 -19.14
C ARG A 80 8.31 -9.82 -18.42
N ALA A 81 9.17 -9.16 -17.65
CA ALA A 81 8.83 -7.92 -16.96
C ALA A 81 8.39 -6.83 -17.95
N VAL A 82 9.15 -6.61 -19.03
CA VAL A 82 8.83 -5.63 -20.07
C VAL A 82 7.50 -5.96 -20.77
N VAL A 83 7.32 -7.21 -21.20
CA VAL A 83 6.13 -7.63 -21.95
C VAL A 83 4.85 -7.55 -21.11
N ARG A 84 4.94 -7.69 -19.79
CA ARG A 84 3.81 -7.50 -18.87
C ARG A 84 3.51 -6.02 -18.59
N ALA A 85 4.55 -5.18 -18.51
CA ALA A 85 4.42 -3.76 -18.18
C ALA A 85 3.76 -2.90 -19.28
N ILE A 86 3.74 -3.38 -20.52
CA ILE A 86 3.15 -2.64 -21.65
C ILE A 86 1.63 -2.80 -21.68
N PRO A 87 1.06 -4.03 -21.70
CA PRO A 87 -0.39 -4.19 -21.57
C PRO A 87 -0.94 -3.63 -20.26
N SER A 88 -0.15 -3.56 -19.18
CA SER A 88 -0.60 -2.92 -17.93
C SER A 88 -0.80 -1.40 -18.06
N GLY A 89 -0.32 -0.80 -19.15
CA GLY A 89 -0.43 0.63 -19.46
C GLY A 89 0.61 1.49 -18.77
N THR A 90 1.48 0.91 -17.93
CA THR A 90 2.37 1.63 -17.00
C THR A 90 3.24 2.71 -17.66
N TYR A 91 3.60 2.53 -18.93
CA TYR A 91 4.43 3.49 -19.68
C TYR A 91 3.70 4.19 -20.82
N THR A 92 2.44 3.83 -21.08
CA THR A 92 1.72 4.21 -22.30
C THR A 92 0.39 4.89 -22.03
N GLU A 93 -0.10 4.87 -20.80
CA GLU A 93 -1.42 5.36 -20.42
C GLU A 93 -1.38 6.20 -19.15
N SER A 94 -2.21 7.25 -19.18
CA SER A 94 -2.58 8.05 -18.02
C SER A 94 -4.09 8.00 -17.93
N VAL A 95 -4.61 7.69 -16.73
CA VAL A 95 -6.04 7.55 -16.47
C VAL A 95 -6.48 8.71 -15.59
N ASP A 96 -7.51 9.41 -16.05
CA ASP A 96 -8.22 10.43 -15.29
C ASP A 96 -9.70 10.03 -15.15
N ARG A 97 -10.26 10.19 -13.95
CA ARG A 97 -11.67 9.95 -13.64
C ARG A 97 -12.15 10.91 -12.58
N GLU A 98 -13.35 11.43 -12.78
CA GLU A 98 -14.01 12.31 -11.82
C GLU A 98 -15.19 11.57 -11.20
N ASP A 99 -15.55 11.96 -9.98
CA ASP A 99 -16.81 11.58 -9.32
C ASP A 99 -17.11 10.07 -9.23
N ILE A 100 -16.11 9.27 -8.86
CA ILE A 100 -16.35 7.86 -8.51
C ILE A 100 -17.02 7.81 -7.14
N GLY A 101 -18.24 7.27 -7.04
CA GLY A 101 -18.91 7.03 -5.77
C GLY A 101 -18.34 5.82 -5.03
N LEU A 102 -18.25 5.91 -3.71
CA LEU A 102 -17.95 4.78 -2.83
C LEU A 102 -19.13 4.58 -1.87
N ASP A 103 -19.41 3.34 -1.49
CA ASP A 103 -20.56 3.01 -0.63
C ASP A 103 -20.31 3.32 0.86
N ASP A 104 -19.04 3.50 1.26
CA ASP A 104 -18.64 3.71 2.65
C ASP A 104 -18.84 5.16 3.09
N ASP A 105 -19.42 5.35 4.27
CA ASP A 105 -19.51 6.65 4.93
C ASP A 105 -18.13 7.16 5.37
N CYS A 106 -17.98 8.48 5.40
CA CYS A 106 -16.77 9.13 5.85
C CYS A 106 -16.43 8.77 7.32
N PRO A 107 -15.21 8.28 7.62
CA PRO A 107 -14.82 7.93 8.99
C PRO A 107 -14.65 9.14 9.92
N PHE A 108 -14.66 10.37 9.38
CA PHE A 108 -14.50 11.61 10.14
C PHE A 108 -15.85 12.24 10.54
N CYS A 109 -16.77 12.45 9.59
CA CYS A 109 -18.08 13.04 9.88
C CYS A 109 -19.21 12.00 9.99
N GLY A 110 -19.12 10.86 9.30
CA GLY A 110 -20.17 9.83 9.29
C GLY A 110 -21.48 10.25 8.58
N GLU A 111 -21.50 11.41 7.93
CA GLU A 111 -22.74 11.97 7.34
C GLU A 111 -22.90 11.64 5.86
N THR A 112 -21.80 11.33 5.18
CA THR A 112 -21.76 11.29 3.71
C THR A 112 -20.86 10.17 3.24
N ALA A 113 -21.34 9.45 2.23
CA ALA A 113 -20.56 8.48 1.47
C ALA A 113 -19.32 9.14 0.84
N LEU A 114 -18.22 8.40 0.82
CA LEU A 114 -16.95 8.84 0.25
C LEU A 114 -17.02 8.93 -1.28
N ALA A 115 -16.15 9.77 -1.83
CA ALA A 115 -15.95 9.87 -3.27
C ALA A 115 -14.47 9.70 -3.61
N ALA A 116 -14.20 9.32 -4.85
CA ALA A 116 -12.86 9.23 -5.38
C ALA A 116 -12.69 9.97 -6.70
N THR A 117 -11.50 10.53 -6.89
CA THR A 117 -11.02 11.02 -8.18
C THR A 117 -9.73 10.31 -8.55
N VAL A 118 -9.46 10.24 -9.85
CA VAL A 118 -8.22 9.73 -10.39
C VAL A 118 -7.61 10.82 -11.26
N GLU A 119 -6.37 11.17 -10.99
CA GLU A 119 -5.57 12.08 -11.82
C GLU A 119 -4.20 11.44 -12.02
N ASP A 120 -3.79 11.28 -13.27
CA ASP A 120 -2.54 10.62 -13.66
C ASP A 120 -2.30 9.29 -12.91
N ASN A 121 -3.33 8.43 -12.91
CA ASN A 121 -3.32 7.14 -12.24
C ASN A 121 -3.23 7.20 -10.69
N VAL A 122 -3.34 8.37 -10.08
CA VAL A 122 -3.39 8.55 -8.63
C VAL A 122 -4.83 8.65 -8.18
N THR A 123 -5.29 7.66 -7.42
CA THR A 123 -6.61 7.69 -6.79
C THR A 123 -6.55 8.47 -5.48
N ARG A 124 -7.43 9.46 -5.35
CA ARG A 124 -7.67 10.20 -4.11
C ARG A 124 -9.07 9.88 -3.61
N VAL A 125 -9.19 9.41 -2.36
CA VAL A 125 -10.48 9.25 -1.68
C VAL A 125 -10.66 10.39 -0.68
N PHE A 126 -11.84 10.97 -0.65
CA PHE A 126 -12.17 12.11 0.18
C PHE A 126 -13.68 12.16 0.50
N CYS A 127 -14.04 12.91 1.53
CA CYS A 127 -15.44 13.25 1.81
C CYS A 127 -15.80 14.58 1.14
N ARG A 128 -16.98 14.64 0.50
CA ARG A 128 -17.47 15.85 -0.18
C ARG A 128 -17.99 16.94 0.76
N ASP A 129 -18.38 16.57 1.98
CA ASP A 129 -19.04 17.50 2.90
C ASP A 129 -18.05 18.13 3.88
N CYS A 130 -17.12 17.34 4.43
CA CYS A 130 -16.08 17.85 5.33
C CYS A 130 -14.69 18.01 4.67
N ASP A 131 -14.61 17.85 3.35
CA ASP A 131 -13.39 17.96 2.51
C ASP A 131 -12.17 17.14 2.99
N SER A 132 -12.39 16.20 3.91
CA SER A 132 -11.31 15.49 4.58
C SER A 132 -10.67 14.48 3.62
N PRO A 133 -9.34 14.53 3.40
CA PRO A 133 -8.65 13.52 2.62
C PRO A 133 -8.55 12.21 3.42
N VAL A 134 -8.89 11.09 2.80
CA VAL A 134 -8.82 9.77 3.44
C VAL A 134 -7.59 9.00 2.98
N LEU A 135 -7.37 8.89 1.67
CA LEU A 135 -6.16 8.30 1.11
C LEU A 135 -5.80 8.90 -0.24
N ARG A 136 -4.52 8.73 -0.61
CA ARG A 136 -3.99 9.09 -1.92
C ARG A 136 -2.94 8.07 -2.34
N LEU A 137 -3.27 7.16 -3.25
CA LEU A 137 -2.36 6.10 -3.70
C LEU A 137 -2.46 5.89 -5.21
N SER A 138 -1.35 5.51 -5.82
CA SER A 138 -1.28 5.20 -7.25
C SER A 138 -1.82 3.80 -7.54
N PHE A 139 -2.49 3.62 -8.68
CA PHE A 139 -2.95 2.33 -9.15
C PHE A 139 -2.58 2.16 -10.62
N PRO A 140 -2.03 1.01 -11.08
CA PRO A 140 -1.64 0.86 -12.48
C PRO A 140 -2.83 1.10 -13.44
N PRO A 141 -2.61 1.66 -14.64
CA PRO A 141 -3.69 1.98 -15.59
C PRO A 141 -4.65 0.82 -15.88
N SER A 142 -4.10 -0.39 -16.06
CA SER A 142 -4.90 -1.62 -16.25
C SER A 142 -5.85 -1.93 -15.10
N GLY A 143 -5.55 -1.48 -13.88
CA GLY A 143 -6.42 -1.64 -12.71
C GLY A 143 -7.76 -0.92 -12.86
N TYR A 144 -7.80 0.18 -13.62
CA TYR A 144 -9.02 0.93 -13.87
C TYR A 144 -9.89 0.36 -15.01
N ARG A 145 -9.31 -0.42 -15.94
CA ARG A 145 -10.00 -0.79 -17.19
C ARG A 145 -11.16 -1.75 -16.95
N GLY A 146 -12.30 -1.48 -17.58
CA GLY A 146 -13.45 -2.40 -17.63
C GLY A 146 -14.14 -2.65 -16.28
N ARG A 147 -13.94 -1.78 -15.29
CA ARG A 147 -14.57 -1.86 -13.96
C ARG A 147 -15.62 -0.77 -13.78
N ASP A 148 -16.74 -1.13 -13.18
CA ASP A 148 -17.64 -0.17 -12.55
C ASP A 148 -17.04 0.35 -11.23
N GLU A 149 -17.77 1.22 -10.52
CA GLU A 149 -17.28 1.89 -9.32
C GLU A 149 -16.99 0.90 -8.18
N ALA A 150 -17.89 -0.07 -7.95
CA ALA A 150 -17.74 -1.08 -6.91
C ALA A 150 -16.59 -2.04 -7.20
N ASP A 151 -16.49 -2.53 -8.44
CA ASP A 151 -15.39 -3.40 -8.87
C ASP A 151 -14.03 -2.70 -8.84
N LEU A 152 -14.02 -1.38 -9.11
CA LEU A 152 -12.82 -0.56 -9.02
C LEU A 152 -12.38 -0.39 -7.57
N ALA A 153 -13.31 -0.04 -6.67
CA ALA A 153 -13.04 0.08 -5.25
C ALA A 153 -12.46 -1.23 -4.68
N ALA A 154 -13.14 -2.36 -4.91
CA ALA A 154 -12.68 -3.67 -4.43
C ALA A 154 -11.28 -4.04 -4.94
N ALA A 155 -10.98 -3.77 -6.21
CA ALA A 155 -9.66 -4.05 -6.78
C ALA A 155 -8.57 -3.13 -6.23
N PHE A 156 -8.89 -1.85 -6.03
CA PHE A 156 -7.97 -0.88 -5.46
C PHE A 156 -7.63 -1.21 -4.01
N ASP A 157 -8.64 -1.58 -3.20
CA ASP A 157 -8.47 -2.06 -1.83
C ASP A 157 -7.55 -3.29 -1.79
N ALA A 158 -7.91 -4.33 -2.55
CA ALA A 158 -7.15 -5.57 -2.59
C ALA A 158 -5.70 -5.30 -3.01
N HIS A 159 -5.47 -4.49 -4.04
CA HIS A 159 -4.11 -4.17 -4.49
C HIS A 159 -3.26 -3.55 -3.38
N HIS A 160 -3.79 -2.55 -2.67
CA HIS A 160 -3.03 -1.84 -1.66
C HIS A 160 -2.91 -2.62 -0.35
N ARG A 161 -3.91 -3.43 0.01
CA ARG A 161 -3.85 -4.29 1.19
C ARG A 161 -2.70 -5.28 1.11
N HIS A 162 -2.62 -6.04 0.01
CA HIS A 162 -1.52 -6.98 -0.21
C HIS A 162 -0.15 -6.29 -0.29
N ARG A 163 -0.10 -5.04 -0.77
CA ARG A 163 1.14 -4.25 -0.77
C ARG A 163 1.57 -3.84 0.63
N ILE A 164 0.63 -3.38 1.47
CA ILE A 164 0.89 -3.05 2.87
C ILE A 164 1.40 -4.30 3.61
N GLU A 165 0.77 -5.45 3.38
CA GLU A 165 1.21 -6.74 3.95
C GLU A 165 2.64 -7.09 3.52
N ALA A 166 2.96 -7.01 2.22
CA ALA A 166 4.31 -7.28 1.73
C ALA A 166 5.35 -6.34 2.36
N PHE A 167 5.04 -5.05 2.46
CA PHE A 167 5.88 -4.08 3.18
C PHE A 167 6.05 -4.45 4.66
N GLY A 168 4.99 -4.88 5.33
CA GLY A 168 4.99 -5.37 6.72
C GLY A 168 5.85 -6.62 6.92
N ASP A 169 5.87 -7.52 5.93
CA ASP A 169 6.72 -8.71 5.90
C ASP A 169 8.19 -8.42 5.56
N GLY A 170 8.54 -7.14 5.32
CA GLY A 170 9.90 -6.73 4.99
C GLY A 170 10.27 -6.93 3.52
N VAL A 171 9.29 -7.14 2.63
CA VAL A 171 9.50 -7.41 1.20
C VAL A 171 8.88 -6.32 0.33
N CYS A 172 9.69 -5.64 -0.47
CA CYS A 172 9.20 -4.57 -1.34
C CYS A 172 8.31 -5.13 -2.46
N PRO A 173 7.05 -4.68 -2.60
CA PRO A 173 6.17 -5.15 -3.67
C PRO A 173 6.61 -4.71 -5.07
N GLU A 174 7.50 -3.72 -5.19
CA GLU A 174 8.02 -3.25 -6.49
C GLU A 174 9.18 -4.09 -7.02
N CYS A 175 10.08 -4.53 -6.12
CA CYS A 175 11.36 -5.10 -6.55
C CYS A 175 11.79 -6.36 -5.78
N GLY A 176 11.01 -6.81 -4.78
CA GLY A 176 11.36 -7.93 -3.90
C GLY A 176 12.53 -7.65 -2.95
N GLY A 177 13.01 -6.41 -2.89
CA GLY A 177 14.11 -5.99 -2.02
C GLY A 177 13.70 -5.88 -0.55
N VAL A 178 14.71 -5.74 0.32
CA VAL A 178 14.49 -5.62 1.77
C VAL A 178 13.86 -4.27 2.10
N VAL A 179 12.81 -4.31 2.92
CA VAL A 179 12.12 -3.14 3.46
C VAL A 179 12.46 -2.96 4.93
N THR A 180 12.78 -1.73 5.31
CA THR A 180 12.85 -1.33 6.72
C THR A 180 11.52 -0.74 7.15
N ALA A 181 10.87 -1.36 8.13
CA ALA A 181 9.64 -0.87 8.76
C ALA A 181 9.95 -0.16 10.09
N ARG A 182 9.36 1.01 10.32
CA ARG A 182 9.51 1.80 11.54
C ARG A 182 8.21 2.50 11.91
N LEU A 183 7.80 2.43 13.17
CA LEU A 183 6.77 3.28 13.73
C LEU A 183 7.34 4.63 14.12
N ARG A 184 6.72 5.72 13.68
CA ARG A 184 7.17 7.08 13.95
C ARG A 184 5.98 8.02 14.17
N PRO A 185 6.16 9.10 14.93
CA PRO A 185 5.22 10.21 14.93
C PRO A 185 4.89 10.69 13.51
N VAL A 186 3.63 11.06 13.30
CA VAL A 186 3.23 11.88 12.15
C VAL A 186 3.81 13.26 12.37
N GLU A 187 4.57 13.76 11.39
CA GLU A 187 5.08 15.12 11.45
C GLU A 187 3.90 16.08 11.23
N PRO A 188 3.74 17.12 12.06
CA PRO A 188 2.69 18.09 11.84
C PRO A 188 2.90 18.74 10.47
N VAL A 189 1.84 18.78 9.68
CA VAL A 189 1.82 19.62 8.48
C VAL A 189 1.81 21.06 8.98
N GLU A 190 2.66 21.93 8.45
CA GLU A 190 2.63 23.36 8.80
C GLU A 190 1.25 23.94 8.42
N SER A 191 0.33 23.97 9.38
CA SER A 191 -0.97 24.64 9.29
C SER A 191 -1.01 25.78 10.28
N ASP A 192 -1.48 26.95 9.85
CA ASP A 192 -1.63 28.16 10.66
C ASP A 192 -2.68 28.03 11.79
N ASP A 193 -3.39 26.90 11.88
CA ASP A 193 -4.37 26.64 12.93
C ASP A 193 -3.70 25.96 14.13
N GLU A 194 -3.62 26.70 15.24
CA GLU A 194 -3.26 26.21 16.57
C GLU A 194 -4.33 25.24 17.10
N ALA A 195 -4.44 24.05 16.49
CA ALA A 195 -5.25 22.97 17.02
C ALA A 195 -4.58 22.41 18.29
N SER A 196 -5.25 22.61 19.42
CA SER A 196 -4.94 22.13 20.76
C SER A 196 -3.92 20.99 20.83
N THR A 197 -2.68 21.31 21.20
CA THR A 197 -1.67 20.34 21.61
C THR A 197 -2.06 19.78 22.98
N ASP A 198 -2.88 18.74 22.99
CA ASP A 198 -2.82 17.76 24.07
C ASP A 198 -1.45 17.06 23.91
N GLU A 199 -0.46 17.45 24.71
CA GLU A 199 0.95 17.02 24.58
C GLU A 199 1.14 15.49 24.59
N ASP A 200 0.08 14.75 24.98
CA ASP A 200 0.08 13.30 25.16
C ASP A 200 -0.38 12.46 23.94
N HIS A 201 -1.06 13.04 22.94
CA HIS A 201 -1.53 12.27 21.77
C HIS A 201 -0.90 12.73 20.45
N VAL A 202 0.32 12.25 20.19
CA VAL A 202 0.97 12.39 18.88
C VAL A 202 0.63 11.16 18.02
N PRO A 203 -0.10 11.32 16.90
CA PRO A 203 -0.43 10.20 16.01
C PRO A 203 0.82 9.46 15.56
N ILE A 204 0.76 8.14 15.51
CA ILE A 204 1.84 7.28 15.06
C ILE A 204 1.48 6.70 13.70
N GLN A 205 2.44 6.70 12.78
CA GLN A 205 2.32 6.07 11.47
C GLN A 205 3.36 4.97 11.31
N ALA A 206 3.01 3.98 10.50
CA ALA A 206 3.96 3.01 9.98
C ALA A 206 4.70 3.62 8.77
N ALA A 207 6.02 3.49 8.77
CA ALA A 207 6.89 3.97 7.71
C ALA A 207 7.73 2.84 7.15
N PHE A 208 7.53 2.56 5.85
CA PHE A 208 8.24 1.53 5.09
C PHE A 208 9.15 2.18 4.07
N ASP A 209 10.42 1.75 4.03
CA ASP A 209 11.43 2.26 3.11
C ASP A 209 12.20 1.09 2.47
N CYS A 210 12.22 1.00 1.13
CA CYS A 210 13.03 0.04 0.40
C CYS A 210 14.37 0.66 -0.03
N GLU A 211 15.49 0.09 0.42
CA GLU A 211 16.83 0.60 0.10
C GLU A 211 17.25 0.31 -1.35
N THR A 212 16.62 -0.68 -2.00
CA THR A 212 16.99 -1.10 -3.36
C THR A 212 16.40 -0.21 -4.45
N CYS A 213 15.09 0.08 -4.38
CA CYS A 213 14.39 0.84 -5.42
C CYS A 213 13.89 2.20 -4.97
N GLY A 214 14.01 2.53 -3.67
CA GLY A 214 13.52 3.79 -3.12
C GLY A 214 12.00 3.87 -2.92
N SER A 215 11.26 2.80 -3.20
CA SER A 215 9.83 2.74 -2.90
C SER A 215 9.59 2.92 -1.40
N SER A 216 8.58 3.72 -1.05
CA SER A 216 8.22 4.01 0.32
C SER A 216 6.71 4.11 0.50
N LEU A 217 6.25 3.79 1.70
CA LEU A 217 4.85 3.91 2.10
C LEU A 217 4.78 4.48 3.51
N ARG A 218 3.81 5.35 3.73
CA ARG A 218 3.41 5.86 5.05
C ARG A 218 1.91 5.61 5.20
N CYS A 219 1.51 5.01 6.30
CA CYS A 219 0.10 4.72 6.56
C CYS A 219 -0.20 4.66 8.06
N PRO A 220 -1.48 4.76 8.46
CA PRO A 220 -1.89 4.46 9.83
C PRO A 220 -1.44 3.06 10.24
N VAL A 221 -1.06 2.88 11.51
CA VAL A 221 -0.61 1.57 12.01
C VAL A 221 -1.75 0.55 12.00
N SER A 222 -3.00 0.99 12.13
CA SER A 222 -4.17 0.12 12.04
C SER A 222 -4.21 -0.68 10.72
N LEU A 223 -3.80 -0.07 9.60
CA LEU A 223 -3.78 -0.75 8.29
C LEU A 223 -2.77 -1.89 8.23
N THR A 224 -1.73 -1.89 9.07
CA THR A 224 -0.69 -2.94 9.08
C THR A 224 -1.09 -4.15 9.92
N VAL A 225 -2.18 -4.07 10.70
CA VAL A 225 -2.61 -5.14 11.60
C VAL A 225 -3.94 -5.78 11.20
N LEU A 226 -4.63 -5.27 10.18
CA LEU A 226 -5.95 -5.79 9.76
C LEU A 226 -5.95 -7.28 9.43
N SER A 227 -4.88 -7.76 8.80
CA SER A 227 -4.71 -9.16 8.41
C SER A 227 -4.01 -10.01 9.47
N HIS A 228 -3.70 -9.43 10.64
CA HIS A 228 -3.08 -10.18 11.74
C HIS A 228 -4.05 -11.25 12.25
N PRO A 229 -3.62 -12.52 12.46
CA PRO A 229 -4.52 -13.61 12.82
C PRO A 229 -5.40 -13.35 14.04
N ALA A 230 -4.88 -12.65 15.06
CA ALA A 230 -5.66 -12.29 16.24
C ALA A 230 -6.80 -11.29 15.94
N VAL A 231 -6.57 -10.37 15.00
CA VAL A 231 -7.58 -9.39 14.54
C VAL A 231 -8.64 -10.09 13.72
N VAL A 232 -8.22 -10.88 12.72
CA VAL A 232 -9.13 -11.64 11.86
C VAL A 232 -10.02 -12.56 12.69
N ALA A 233 -9.43 -13.32 13.61
CA ALA A 233 -10.19 -14.20 14.51
C ALA A 233 -11.15 -13.39 15.41
N PHE A 234 -10.73 -12.24 15.93
CA PHE A 234 -11.59 -11.41 16.79
C PHE A 234 -12.82 -10.91 16.04
N TYR A 235 -12.63 -10.28 14.88
CA TYR A 235 -13.76 -9.80 14.08
C TYR A 235 -14.67 -10.96 13.62
N HIS A 236 -14.08 -12.07 13.20
CA HIS A 236 -14.83 -13.26 12.78
C HIS A 236 -15.70 -13.84 13.91
N ASP A 237 -15.18 -13.90 15.14
CA ASP A 237 -15.93 -14.39 16.31
C ASP A 237 -17.15 -13.50 16.63
N HIS A 238 -17.10 -12.22 16.24
CA HIS A 238 -18.22 -11.27 16.32
C HIS A 238 -19.05 -11.19 15.03
N GLY A 239 -18.86 -12.12 14.08
CA GLY A 239 -19.65 -12.20 12.84
C GLY A 239 -19.34 -11.12 11.80
N VAL A 240 -18.19 -10.45 11.92
CA VAL A 240 -17.73 -9.41 10.98
C VAL A 240 -16.51 -9.91 10.22
N ASP A 241 -16.49 -9.71 8.91
CA ASP A 241 -15.27 -9.92 8.12
C ASP A 241 -14.48 -8.61 8.02
N ILE A 242 -13.39 -8.51 8.79
CA ILE A 242 -12.49 -7.36 8.73
C ILE A 242 -11.71 -7.27 7.41
N THR A 243 -11.55 -8.39 6.70
CA THR A 243 -10.81 -8.44 5.44
C THR A 243 -11.61 -7.86 4.27
N SER A 244 -12.95 -7.80 4.40
CA SER A 244 -13.82 -7.15 3.43
C SER A 244 -14.02 -5.66 3.67
N ARG A 245 -13.54 -5.10 4.80
CA ARG A 245 -13.61 -3.67 5.07
C ARG A 245 -12.51 -2.92 4.35
N PRO A 246 -12.83 -1.90 3.53
CA PRO A 246 -11.81 -1.26 2.72
C PRO A 246 -10.84 -0.39 3.53
N LEU A 247 -9.64 -0.17 3.00
CA LEU A 247 -8.56 0.59 3.65
C LEU A 247 -8.92 2.04 3.99
N TRP A 248 -9.90 2.63 3.31
CA TRP A 248 -10.42 3.99 3.59
C TRP A 248 -11.52 4.02 4.65
N ASN A 249 -11.96 2.86 5.14
CA ASN A 249 -12.99 2.72 6.17
C ASN A 249 -12.47 1.95 7.38
N VAL A 250 -11.27 2.31 7.85
CA VAL A 250 -10.78 1.91 9.18
C VAL A 250 -11.00 3.09 10.10
N GLY A 251 -12.07 3.00 10.88
CA GLY A 251 -12.67 4.14 11.57
C GLY A 251 -12.11 4.37 12.96
N SER A 252 -12.81 5.25 13.67
CA SER A 252 -12.42 5.71 15.00
C SER A 252 -12.41 4.59 16.05
N GLU A 253 -13.05 3.44 15.83
CA GLU A 253 -13.04 2.33 16.77
C GLU A 253 -11.62 1.80 17.08
N TRP A 254 -10.67 2.03 16.18
CA TRP A 254 -9.25 1.75 16.39
C TRP A 254 -8.60 2.91 17.14
N ARG A 255 -8.21 2.67 18.39
CA ARG A 255 -7.49 3.65 19.21
C ARG A 255 -6.04 3.23 19.38
N GLU A 256 -5.13 4.18 19.22
CA GLU A 256 -3.71 3.97 19.45
C GLU A 256 -3.20 4.76 20.65
N ARG A 257 -2.28 4.16 21.41
CA ARG A 257 -1.61 4.82 22.53
C ARG A 257 -0.20 4.27 22.68
N ARG A 258 0.81 5.14 22.72
CA ARG A 258 2.18 4.70 23.04
C ARG A 258 2.26 4.32 24.51
N ILE A 259 2.49 3.04 24.80
CA ILE A 259 2.57 2.48 26.15
C ILE A 259 3.96 2.69 26.77
N SER A 260 5.02 2.54 25.97
CA SER A 260 6.41 2.70 26.43
C SER A 260 7.32 3.22 25.33
N ARG A 261 8.37 3.96 25.70
CA ARG A 261 9.41 4.47 24.78
C ARG A 261 10.64 3.56 24.74
N ASP A 262 10.99 2.95 25.86
CA ASP A 262 12.12 2.02 25.96
C ASP A 262 11.84 0.94 27.04
N PRO A 263 11.61 -0.33 26.66
CA PRO A 263 11.46 -0.78 25.28
C PRO A 263 10.23 -0.14 24.62
N TRP A 264 10.32 0.17 23.33
CA TRP A 264 9.20 0.76 22.58
C TRP A 264 8.00 -0.17 22.53
N CYS A 265 6.81 0.36 22.80
CA CYS A 265 5.55 -0.37 22.64
C CYS A 265 4.41 0.59 22.29
N LEU A 266 3.75 0.34 21.17
CA LEU A 266 2.48 0.96 20.80
C LEU A 266 1.34 -0.01 21.16
N GLY A 267 0.34 0.46 21.90
CA GLY A 267 -0.90 -0.27 22.14
C GLY A 267 -1.94 0.15 21.10
N ILE A 268 -2.57 -0.81 20.45
CA ILE A 268 -3.72 -0.59 19.57
C ILE A 268 -4.89 -1.36 20.15
N ARG A 269 -6.04 -0.71 20.31
CA ARG A 269 -7.27 -1.37 20.78
C ARG A 269 -8.43 -1.15 19.82
N THR A 270 -9.27 -2.16 19.72
CA THR A 270 -10.57 -2.10 19.05
C THR A 270 -11.60 -2.83 19.89
N ARG A 271 -12.83 -2.32 19.91
CA ARG A 271 -13.94 -2.86 20.70
C ARG A 271 -15.04 -3.35 19.77
N LEU A 272 -15.55 -4.55 20.04
CA LEU A 272 -16.78 -5.08 19.43
C LEU A 272 -17.66 -5.61 20.57
N ASP A 273 -18.90 -5.13 20.62
CA ASP A 273 -19.85 -5.45 21.70
C ASP A 273 -19.24 -5.20 23.11
N ASP A 274 -19.20 -6.23 23.93
CA ASP A 274 -18.66 -6.29 25.29
C ASP A 274 -17.24 -6.90 25.37
N GLU A 275 -16.52 -6.98 24.25
CA GLU A 275 -15.11 -7.39 24.23
C GLU A 275 -14.19 -6.35 23.55
N GLU A 276 -12.95 -6.27 24.04
CA GLU A 276 -11.87 -5.51 23.45
C GLU A 276 -10.70 -6.40 23.05
N LEU A 277 -10.15 -6.14 21.87
CA LEU A 277 -8.86 -6.67 21.43
C LEU A 277 -7.77 -5.61 21.63
N HIS A 278 -6.74 -5.97 22.38
CA HIS A 278 -5.54 -5.17 22.62
C HIS A 278 -4.35 -5.81 21.90
N LEU A 279 -3.72 -5.05 21.00
CA LEU A 279 -2.50 -5.43 20.29
C LEU A 279 -1.33 -4.60 20.81
N TYR A 280 -0.19 -5.25 20.99
CA TYR A 280 1.06 -4.59 21.37
C TYR A 280 2.05 -4.67 20.22
N VAL A 281 2.50 -3.52 19.73
CA VAL A 281 3.29 -3.40 18.50
C VAL A 281 4.67 -2.83 18.83
N ALA A 282 5.72 -3.51 18.37
CA ALA A 282 7.10 -3.08 18.52
C ALA A 282 7.46 -1.95 17.54
N ARG A 283 8.65 -1.37 17.71
CA ARG A 283 9.10 -0.20 16.92
C ARG A 283 9.23 -0.50 15.42
N ASP A 284 9.45 -1.76 15.06
CA ASP A 284 9.53 -2.25 13.69
C ASP A 284 8.14 -2.55 13.09
N GLY A 285 7.05 -2.30 13.82
CA GLY A 285 5.68 -2.55 13.37
C GLY A 285 5.20 -3.98 13.61
N ARG A 286 6.03 -4.88 14.16
CA ARG A 286 5.62 -6.25 14.45
C ARG A 286 4.71 -6.32 15.67
N VAL A 287 3.59 -7.03 15.55
CA VAL A 287 2.75 -7.39 16.71
C VAL A 287 3.52 -8.38 17.58
N VAL A 288 3.73 -8.04 18.85
CA VAL A 288 4.49 -8.85 19.81
C VAL A 288 3.60 -9.59 20.80
N ASP A 289 2.40 -9.08 21.04
CA ASP A 289 1.40 -9.70 21.90
C ASP A 289 0.00 -9.22 21.48
N ALA A 290 -1.01 -10.06 21.73
CA ALA A 290 -2.41 -9.79 21.44
C ALA A 290 -3.29 -10.40 22.54
N ARG A 291 -4.19 -9.59 23.14
CA ARG A 291 -5.02 -9.99 24.27
C ARG A 291 -6.46 -9.58 24.05
N ARG A 292 -7.39 -10.47 24.38
CA ARG A 292 -8.81 -10.15 24.45
C ARG A 292 -9.22 -9.92 25.91
N GLN A 293 -10.12 -8.98 26.13
CA GLN A 293 -10.65 -8.66 27.45
C GLN A 293 -12.15 -8.38 27.34
N SER A 294 -12.95 -8.97 28.21
CA SER A 294 -14.35 -8.59 28.34
C SER A 294 -14.44 -7.25 29.05
N VAL A 295 -15.15 -6.29 28.45
CA VAL A 295 -15.46 -5.00 29.05
C VAL A 295 -16.74 -5.16 29.86
N THR A 296 -16.61 -5.26 31.17
CA THR A 296 -17.77 -5.10 32.05
C THR A 296 -18.00 -3.60 32.22
N ASP A 297 -19.22 -3.10 32.07
CA ASP A 297 -19.62 -1.67 32.10
C ASP A 297 -19.24 -0.85 33.37
N ARG A 298 -18.36 -1.36 34.24
CA ARG A 298 -17.93 -0.73 35.50
C ARG A 298 -16.81 0.31 35.34
N GLU A 299 -16.15 0.42 34.19
CA GLU A 299 -15.06 1.40 34.03
C GLU A 299 -15.54 2.80 33.59
N THR A 300 -16.80 2.96 33.17
CA THR A 300 -17.33 4.27 32.78
C THR A 300 -17.58 5.21 33.99
N GLU A 301 -17.74 4.69 35.21
CA GLU A 301 -17.96 5.52 36.41
C GLU A 301 -16.68 6.03 37.08
N SER A 302 -15.49 5.56 36.66
CA SER A 302 -14.23 5.87 37.37
C SER A 302 -13.57 7.18 36.92
N GLU A 303 -13.95 7.73 35.76
CA GLU A 303 -13.42 9.01 35.26
C GLU A 303 -14.29 10.21 35.67
N GLU A 304 -15.55 10.03 36.07
CA GLU A 304 -16.45 11.13 36.47
C GLU A 304 -16.39 11.47 37.98
N THR A 305 -15.77 10.65 38.85
CA THR A 305 -15.77 10.91 40.30
C THR A 305 -14.59 11.70 40.84
N ASN A 306 -13.60 12.08 40.01
CA ASN A 306 -12.43 12.82 40.47
C ASN A 306 -12.56 14.36 40.37
N ASP A 307 -13.71 14.89 39.92
CA ASP A 307 -13.92 16.35 39.77
C ASP A 307 -14.91 16.95 40.79
N ALA A 308 -15.21 16.22 41.87
CA ALA A 308 -16.10 16.69 42.93
C ALA A 308 -15.44 16.60 44.31
N SER A 309 -14.31 17.29 44.49
CA SER A 309 -13.72 17.54 45.81
C SER A 309 -12.77 18.73 45.77
N GLU A 310 -13.29 19.94 45.68
CA GLU A 310 -12.72 21.12 46.38
C GLU A 310 -13.69 22.30 46.23
N ASP A 311 -14.67 22.37 47.13
CA ASP A 311 -15.35 23.63 47.41
C ASP A 311 -15.53 23.82 48.91
N GLY A 312 -15.05 24.96 49.41
CA GLY A 312 -15.33 25.47 50.74
C GLY A 312 -14.10 25.70 51.63
N THR A 313 -13.55 26.91 51.62
CA THR A 313 -13.62 27.84 52.78
C THR A 313 -13.14 29.25 52.38
N THR A 314 -14.08 30.17 52.40
CA THR A 314 -13.94 31.65 52.37
C THR A 314 -13.37 32.17 53.69
N VAL A 315 -12.51 33.21 53.68
CA VAL A 315 -12.59 34.39 54.59
C VAL A 315 -11.88 35.62 53.98
N ASP A 316 -12.59 36.75 54.07
CA ASP A 316 -12.28 38.17 53.83
C ASP A 316 -10.92 38.75 54.29
N GLY A 317 -10.52 39.90 53.69
CA GLY A 317 -9.63 40.85 54.36
C GLY A 317 -9.06 42.02 53.51
N ALA A 318 -9.69 43.19 53.63
CA ALA A 318 -9.47 44.50 52.99
C ALA A 318 -8.07 45.19 53.02
N ALA A 319 -7.99 46.24 52.16
CA ALA A 319 -7.12 47.44 52.16
C ALA A 319 -5.64 47.27 51.77
N ALA A 320 -5.00 48.14 50.99
CA ALA A 320 -5.27 49.53 50.57
C ALA A 320 -4.75 49.78 49.14
#